data_AF-A0ABD3PND3-F1
#
_entry.id   AF-A0ABD3PND3-F1
#
_cell.length_a   1.000
_cell.length_b   1.000
_cell.length_c   1.000
_cell.angle_alpha   90.00
_cell.angle_beta   90.00
_cell.angle_gamma   90.00
#
_symmetry.space_group_name_H-M   'P 1'
#
loop_
_entity.id
_entity.type
_entity.pdbx_description
1 polymer ?
#
loop_
_entity_poly.entity_id
_entity_poly.type
_entity_poly.pdbx_seq_one_letter_code
_entity_poly.pdbx_strand_id
1 'polypeptide(L)'
;MASPVQAKSQAPTSTKPKHKKEDGTGGRTKRQDRESYKEFTIKSPKHQYQFSDTSTYLKRNKETMGYDSNIKSSKAQTRQRTTLLISFAGLLLAAFAVVSFLHKNDVPKASPPIQKIATDSSLKTQFNPANPNYVSQQQILPPQQIKHQLRANTEHNGDTKLESAAALHVAKLDEEVRALKRTGIIMETDPKALELTAKLQRATRELIKLRYGEITFDHNANFRVRMELEFQETIPDFEEKGKDGSVTIELAPIGLIPCSVYNFLEIARTWKSGAFHRNAAHVLQAMSHSDVTKSMPFQEYREEYPHKKGTVGYAGRPSGPEFYISIQDNTQNHGPGSQQKKNPYEADSIIGTVVEGMDDVVPRIHTMPGNEFIGDKNKWVLIKRMIILVPSDGPEADKDGYIELFRSPKD
;
A
#
# COMPACT_ATOMS: atom_id res chain seq x y z
N MET A 1 -8.30 -8.68 73.13
CA MET A 1 -8.95 -7.62 73.95
C MET A 1 -8.67 -6.31 73.24
N ALA A 2 -9.65 -5.82 72.45
CA ALA A 2 -10.49 -4.65 72.74
C ALA A 2 -9.67 -3.34 72.80
N SER A 3 -9.97 -2.24 72.12
CA SER A 3 -10.99 -1.82 71.13
C SER A 3 -10.53 -0.44 70.58
N PRO A 4 -11.15 0.13 69.53
CA PRO A 4 -10.55 1.10 68.63
C PRO A 4 -10.92 2.57 68.90
N VAL A 5 -10.15 3.50 68.33
CA VAL A 5 -10.47 4.94 68.26
C VAL A 5 -11.04 5.28 66.88
N GLN A 6 -12.25 5.82 66.88
CA GLN A 6 -12.94 6.41 65.73
C GLN A 6 -12.45 7.85 65.48
N ALA A 7 -12.30 8.24 64.22
CA ALA A 7 -12.31 9.65 63.81
C ALA A 7 -13.13 9.81 62.52
N LYS A 8 -13.96 10.86 62.54
CA LYS A 8 -15.13 11.11 61.69
C LYS A 8 -14.79 11.67 60.31
N SER A 9 -15.69 11.41 59.37
CA SER A 9 -15.75 11.99 58.03
C SER A 9 -16.26 13.44 58.06
N GLN A 10 -15.78 14.29 57.13
CA GLN A 10 -16.52 15.43 56.59
C GLN A 10 -16.12 15.66 55.12
N ALA A 11 -17.14 15.81 54.27
CA ALA A 11 -17.06 16.08 52.85
C ALA A 11 -17.09 17.60 52.57
N PRO A 12 -16.48 18.10 51.47
CA PRO A 12 -16.72 19.45 51.00
C PRO A 12 -17.84 19.52 49.95
N THR A 13 -18.66 20.55 50.13
CA THR A 13 -19.88 20.91 49.41
C THR A 13 -19.61 21.56 48.06
N SER A 14 -20.43 21.22 47.05
CA SER A 14 -20.42 21.83 45.72
C SER A 14 -21.17 23.16 45.71
N THR A 15 -20.59 24.19 45.09
CA THR A 15 -21.27 25.46 44.78
C THR A 15 -21.57 25.55 43.29
N LYS A 16 -22.87 25.70 42.94
CA LYS A 16 -23.37 26.03 41.60
C LYS A 16 -23.42 27.55 41.41
N PRO A 17 -23.08 28.11 40.23
CA PRO A 17 -23.44 29.46 39.88
C PRO A 17 -24.83 29.52 39.21
N LYS A 18 -25.59 30.55 39.60
CA LYS A 18 -26.90 30.94 39.05
C LYS A 18 -26.71 31.63 37.69
N HIS A 19 -27.38 31.14 36.65
CA HIS A 19 -27.58 31.91 35.42
C HIS A 19 -28.90 32.70 35.47
N LYS A 20 -28.76 33.98 35.14
CA LYS A 20 -29.75 35.05 35.13
C LYS A 20 -30.61 34.92 33.86
N LYS A 21 -31.94 35.01 34.03
CA LYS A 21 -32.90 35.20 32.93
C LYS A 21 -32.85 36.65 32.48
N GLU A 22 -32.77 36.88 31.17
CA GLU A 22 -33.18 38.14 30.55
C GLU A 22 -34.24 37.83 29.48
N ASP A 23 -35.40 38.44 29.69
CA ASP A 23 -36.51 38.51 28.77
C ASP A 23 -36.22 39.58 27.70
N GLY A 24 -36.52 39.28 26.44
CA GLY A 24 -36.36 40.21 25.32
C GLY A 24 -37.31 39.86 24.19
N THR A 25 -38.54 40.34 24.32
CA THR A 25 -39.59 40.31 23.30
C THR A 25 -39.29 41.32 22.19
N GLY A 26 -39.59 40.97 20.93
CA GLY A 26 -39.90 41.96 19.90
C GLY A 26 -39.55 41.56 18.46
N GLY A 27 -40.54 41.65 17.57
CA GLY A 27 -40.27 42.12 16.21
C GLY A 27 -40.43 41.12 15.07
N ARG A 28 -41.68 40.84 14.70
CA ARG A 28 -42.12 40.20 13.46
C ARG A 28 -41.99 41.19 12.28
N THR A 29 -41.25 40.87 11.22
CA THR A 29 -41.57 41.35 9.85
C THR A 29 -41.23 40.30 8.80
N LYS A 30 -42.11 40.23 7.80
CA LYS A 30 -42.10 39.35 6.64
C LYS A 30 -41.18 39.91 5.54
N ARG A 31 -40.82 39.02 4.60
CA ARG A 31 -40.95 39.16 3.13
C ARG A 31 -39.63 39.24 2.35
N GLN A 32 -39.50 38.26 1.42
CA GLN A 32 -38.77 38.25 0.13
C GLN A 32 -37.26 38.59 0.20
N ASP A 33 -36.34 37.75 -0.29
CA ASP A 33 -36.16 37.53 -1.72
C ASP A 33 -35.48 36.20 -2.06
N ARG A 34 -35.82 35.73 -3.26
CA ARG A 34 -35.30 34.54 -3.93
C ARG A 34 -34.18 35.05 -4.85
N GLU A 35 -32.93 35.02 -4.40
CA GLU A 35 -31.78 35.36 -5.26
C GLU A 35 -31.13 34.12 -5.87
N SER A 36 -30.88 34.27 -7.17
CA SER A 36 -30.24 33.36 -8.10
C SER A 36 -28.82 32.98 -7.69
N TYR A 37 -28.50 31.69 -7.73
CA TYR A 37 -27.13 31.22 -7.73
C TYR A 37 -26.41 31.72 -9.00
N LYS A 38 -25.50 32.67 -8.83
CA LYS A 38 -24.48 33.01 -9.83
C LYS A 38 -23.32 32.02 -9.69
N GLU A 39 -22.87 31.48 -10.82
CA GLU A 39 -21.64 30.71 -10.95
C GLU A 39 -20.46 31.41 -10.28
N PHE A 40 -19.86 30.75 -9.29
CA PHE A 40 -18.53 31.11 -8.80
C PHE A 40 -17.49 30.60 -9.80
N THR A 41 -17.10 31.45 -10.76
CA THR A 41 -15.86 31.24 -11.51
C THR A 41 -14.67 31.54 -10.60
N ILE A 42 -14.02 30.49 -10.09
CA ILE A 42 -12.74 30.62 -9.39
C ILE A 42 -11.68 31.02 -10.42
N LYS A 43 -11.35 32.31 -10.49
CA LYS A 43 -10.13 32.79 -11.16
C LYS A 43 -8.95 32.49 -10.26
N SER A 44 -8.20 31.43 -10.55
CA SER A 44 -6.89 31.19 -9.92
C SER A 44 -5.96 32.38 -10.21
N PRO A 45 -5.28 32.93 -9.18
CA PRO A 45 -4.26 33.95 -9.40
C PRO A 45 -3.07 33.34 -10.13
N LYS A 46 -2.69 33.94 -11.26
CA LYS A 46 -1.40 33.65 -11.92
C LYS A 46 -0.29 34.16 -11.01
N HIS A 47 0.28 33.30 -10.17
CA HIS A 47 1.58 33.56 -9.55
C HIS A 47 2.67 33.18 -10.56
N GLN A 48 3.23 34.20 -11.22
CA GLN A 48 4.52 34.08 -11.88
C GLN A 48 5.60 33.98 -10.78
N TYR A 49 6.04 32.75 -10.50
CA TYR A 49 7.28 32.54 -9.76
C TYR A 49 8.45 32.84 -10.70
N GLN A 50 9.19 33.91 -10.41
CA GLN A 50 10.52 34.08 -10.98
C GLN A 50 11.47 33.08 -10.30
N PHE A 51 11.97 32.11 -11.08
CA PHE A 51 13.02 31.20 -10.65
C PHE A 51 14.34 31.99 -10.48
N SER A 52 14.71 32.30 -9.25
CA SER A 52 16.07 32.71 -8.92
C SER A 52 16.94 31.46 -8.72
N ASP A 53 17.79 31.21 -9.70
CA ASP A 53 19.07 30.48 -9.69
C ASP A 53 19.27 29.39 -8.60
N THR A 54 18.81 28.17 -8.90
CA THR A 54 19.01 26.97 -8.07
C THR A 54 20.42 26.37 -8.18
N SER A 55 21.35 26.98 -8.92
CA SER A 55 22.67 26.37 -9.19
C SER A 55 23.61 26.38 -7.98
N THR A 56 23.43 27.29 -7.02
CA THR A 56 24.30 27.42 -5.84
C THR A 56 23.89 26.49 -4.68
N TYR A 57 22.63 26.07 -4.60
CA TYR A 57 22.16 25.17 -3.53
C TYR A 57 22.49 23.69 -3.81
N LEU A 58 22.50 23.29 -5.09
CA LEU A 58 22.85 21.93 -5.52
C LEU A 58 24.34 21.59 -5.38
N LYS A 59 25.22 22.60 -5.24
CA LYS A 59 26.67 22.38 -5.12
C LYS A 59 27.12 22.09 -3.70
N ARG A 60 26.35 22.45 -2.67
CA ARG A 60 26.76 22.34 -1.26
C ARG A 60 26.31 21.06 -0.56
N ASN A 61 25.38 20.28 -1.13
CA ASN A 61 24.88 19.02 -0.57
C ASN A 61 25.37 17.74 -1.27
N LYS A 62 26.30 17.86 -2.24
CA LYS A 62 26.87 16.69 -2.94
C LYS A 62 28.01 15.99 -2.18
N GLU A 63 28.53 16.58 -1.10
CA GLU A 63 29.74 16.07 -0.45
C GLU A 63 29.50 15.21 0.80
N THR A 64 28.26 15.08 1.31
CA THR A 64 28.00 14.37 2.59
C THR A 64 26.95 13.26 2.58
N MET A 65 26.31 12.92 1.47
CA MET A 65 25.50 11.68 1.38
C MET A 65 25.71 10.95 0.04
N GLY A 66 26.88 10.32 -0.09
CA GLY A 66 27.18 9.38 -1.15
C GLY A 66 26.51 8.03 -0.92
N TYR A 67 25.19 7.95 -1.12
CA TYR A 67 24.48 6.66 -1.26
C TYR A 67 23.94 6.53 -2.67
N ASP A 68 24.82 6.11 -3.59
CA ASP A 68 24.46 5.81 -4.97
C ASP A 68 24.07 4.33 -5.06
N SER A 69 22.80 4.03 -4.78
CA SER A 69 22.22 2.68 -4.85
C SER A 69 22.37 2.04 -6.24
N ASN A 70 22.67 2.82 -7.27
CA ASN A 70 22.99 2.33 -8.62
C ASN A 70 24.41 1.74 -8.78
N ILE A 71 25.37 2.04 -7.90
CA ILE A 71 26.75 1.50 -8.03
C ILE A 71 26.80 0.01 -7.64
N LYS A 72 25.95 -0.45 -6.71
CA LYS A 72 25.84 -1.88 -6.40
C LYS A 72 25.17 -2.67 -7.53
N SER A 73 24.29 -2.03 -8.31
CA SER A 73 23.64 -2.64 -9.49
C SER A 73 24.64 -2.89 -10.63
N SER A 74 25.52 -1.92 -10.95
CA SER A 74 26.48 -2.11 -12.06
C SER A 74 27.53 -3.19 -11.78
N LYS A 75 28.03 -3.28 -10.54
CA LYS A 75 28.96 -4.35 -10.13
C LYS A 75 28.27 -5.72 -10.11
N ALA A 76 27.01 -5.80 -9.65
CA ALA A 76 26.24 -7.04 -9.70
C ALA A 76 25.96 -7.48 -11.14
N GLN A 77 25.59 -6.55 -12.02
CA GLN A 77 25.35 -6.82 -13.43
C GLN A 77 26.63 -7.23 -14.17
N THR A 78 27.78 -6.63 -13.84
CA THR A 78 29.08 -7.02 -14.38
C THR A 78 29.45 -8.44 -13.95
N ARG A 79 29.28 -8.78 -12.66
CA ARG A 79 29.50 -10.14 -12.16
C ARG A 79 28.60 -11.16 -12.86
N GLN A 80 27.33 -10.85 -13.05
CA GLN A 80 26.39 -11.74 -13.74
C GLN A 80 26.78 -11.97 -15.21
N ARG A 81 27.21 -10.91 -15.92
CA ARG A 81 27.72 -11.03 -17.30
C ARG A 81 29.00 -11.87 -17.37
N THR A 82 29.94 -11.66 -16.44
CA THR A 82 31.17 -12.45 -16.38
C THR A 82 30.86 -13.93 -16.13
N THR A 83 29.95 -14.24 -15.20
CA THR A 83 29.54 -15.63 -14.94
C THR A 83 28.91 -16.28 -16.16
N LEU A 84 28.02 -15.58 -16.88
CA LEU A 84 27.42 -16.10 -18.12
C LEU A 84 28.47 -16.37 -19.21
N LEU A 85 29.44 -15.47 -19.38
CA LEU A 85 30.52 -15.65 -20.36
C LEU A 85 31.42 -16.85 -20.02
N ILE A 86 31.77 -17.03 -18.75
CA ILE A 86 32.57 -18.17 -18.28
C ILE A 86 31.79 -19.48 -18.50
N SER A 87 30.50 -19.52 -18.16
CA SER A 87 29.67 -20.71 -18.38
C SER A 87 29.55 -21.04 -19.87
N PHE A 88 29.37 -20.03 -20.73
CA PHE A 88 29.29 -20.24 -22.18
C PHE A 88 30.62 -20.74 -22.77
N ALA A 89 31.75 -20.16 -22.34
CA ALA A 89 33.08 -20.63 -22.74
C ALA A 89 33.33 -22.08 -22.29
N GLY A 90 32.93 -22.44 -21.07
CA GLY A 90 33.02 -23.82 -20.58
C GLY A 90 32.19 -24.81 -21.40
N LEU A 91 30.99 -24.41 -21.82
CA LEU A 91 30.09 -25.25 -22.62
C LEU A 91 30.64 -25.46 -24.05
N LEU A 92 31.24 -24.42 -24.64
CA LEU A 92 31.94 -24.53 -25.92
C LEU A 92 33.15 -25.45 -25.86
N LEU A 93 33.96 -25.36 -24.79
CA LEU A 93 35.10 -26.25 -24.58
C LEU A 93 34.65 -27.72 -24.42
N ALA A 94 33.57 -27.97 -23.68
CA ALA A 94 33.00 -29.30 -23.55
C ALA A 94 32.49 -29.86 -24.89
N ALA A 95 31.79 -29.04 -25.68
CA ALA A 95 31.34 -29.44 -27.01
C ALA A 95 32.52 -29.76 -27.94
N PHE A 96 33.59 -28.97 -27.90
CA PHE A 96 34.80 -29.21 -28.69
C PHE A 96 35.49 -30.51 -28.29
N ALA A 97 35.55 -30.82 -26.98
CA ALA A 97 36.09 -32.08 -26.49
C ALA A 97 35.27 -33.29 -26.98
N VAL A 98 33.93 -33.19 -26.96
CA VAL A 98 33.04 -34.26 -27.46
C VAL A 98 33.23 -34.48 -28.97
N VAL A 99 33.27 -33.42 -29.79
CA VAL A 99 33.51 -33.53 -31.24
C VAL A 99 34.88 -34.13 -31.53
N SER A 100 35.91 -33.73 -30.78
CA SER A 100 37.27 -34.27 -30.91
C SER A 100 37.34 -35.76 -30.52
N PHE A 101 36.54 -36.18 -29.54
CA PHE A 101 36.46 -37.58 -29.13
C PHE A 101 35.70 -38.44 -30.14
N LEU A 102 34.65 -37.87 -30.77
CA LEU A 102 33.86 -38.55 -31.79
C LEU A 102 34.58 -38.67 -33.15
N HIS A 103 35.52 -37.78 -33.46
CA HIS A 103 36.33 -37.86 -34.68
C HIS A 103 37.40 -38.96 -34.67
N LYS A 104 37.60 -39.66 -33.54
CA LYS A 104 38.63 -40.69 -33.38
C LYS A 104 38.19 -42.11 -33.65
N ASN A 105 36.93 -42.34 -34.03
CA ASN A 105 36.46 -43.69 -34.34
C ASN A 105 36.41 -43.91 -35.85
N ASP A 106 37.28 -44.82 -36.29
CA ASP A 106 37.43 -45.32 -37.64
C ASP A 106 36.09 -45.64 -38.32
N VAL A 107 36.02 -45.22 -39.58
CA VAL A 107 34.92 -45.45 -40.52
C VAL A 107 34.68 -46.95 -40.70
N PRO A 108 33.52 -47.51 -40.28
CA PRO A 108 33.13 -48.85 -40.68
C PRO A 108 32.48 -48.82 -42.06
N LYS A 109 32.89 -49.78 -42.89
CA LYS A 109 32.36 -50.06 -44.23
C LYS A 109 30.85 -50.34 -44.24
N ALA A 110 30.28 -50.06 -45.41
CA ALA A 110 28.86 -50.00 -45.74
C ALA A 110 28.02 -51.30 -45.65
N SER A 111 26.70 -51.04 -45.58
CA SER A 111 25.51 -51.83 -46.02
C SER A 111 24.79 -52.68 -44.94
N PRO A 112 23.50 -53.06 -45.09
CA PRO A 112 22.44 -52.69 -46.04
C PRO A 112 21.12 -52.23 -45.31
N PRO A 113 19.96 -51.99 -45.99
CA PRO A 113 18.84 -51.24 -45.44
C PRO A 113 17.85 -52.12 -44.65
N ILE A 114 17.39 -51.64 -43.48
CA ILE A 114 16.37 -52.31 -42.69
C ILE A 114 15.22 -51.35 -42.36
N GLN A 115 14.10 -51.66 -43.00
CA GLN A 115 12.71 -51.78 -42.52
C GLN A 115 12.17 -50.85 -41.42
N LYS A 116 11.02 -50.27 -41.77
CA LYS A 116 10.04 -49.56 -40.94
C LYS A 116 9.69 -50.36 -39.68
N ILE A 117 9.76 -49.70 -38.52
CA ILE A 117 9.12 -50.17 -37.27
C ILE A 117 8.20 -49.07 -36.75
N ALA A 118 7.04 -49.54 -36.31
CA ALA A 118 5.86 -48.82 -35.90
C ALA A 118 6.06 -47.96 -34.64
N THR A 119 5.29 -46.89 -34.60
CA THR A 119 5.00 -46.07 -33.42
C THR A 119 4.24 -46.89 -32.38
N ASP A 120 4.77 -46.97 -31.17
CA ASP A 120 4.00 -47.38 -30.00
C ASP A 120 3.99 -46.25 -28.96
N SER A 121 2.79 -45.98 -28.49
CA SER A 121 2.40 -44.83 -27.68
C SER A 121 1.74 -45.36 -26.41
N SER A 122 2.46 -45.34 -25.30
CA SER A 122 1.84 -45.50 -23.98
C SER A 122 2.73 -44.97 -22.85
N LEU A 123 2.40 -43.78 -22.34
CA LEU A 123 2.77 -43.35 -20.99
C LEU A 123 1.51 -42.78 -20.34
N LYS A 124 0.78 -43.65 -19.65
CA LYS A 124 -0.32 -43.30 -18.74
C LYS A 124 0.27 -42.95 -17.38
N THR A 125 0.20 -41.69 -17.00
CA THR A 125 0.46 -41.24 -15.62
C THR A 125 -0.80 -41.43 -14.79
N GLN A 126 -0.74 -42.29 -13.77
CA GLN A 126 -1.79 -42.49 -12.78
C GLN A 126 -1.83 -41.31 -11.80
N PHE A 127 -2.97 -40.63 -11.71
CA PHE A 127 -3.32 -39.69 -10.64
C PHE A 127 -4.22 -40.42 -9.65
N ASN A 128 -3.89 -40.38 -8.36
CA ASN A 128 -4.61 -41.06 -7.28
C ASN A 128 -5.22 -40.00 -6.33
N PRO A 129 -6.55 -39.80 -6.28
CA PRO A 129 -7.17 -38.85 -5.36
C PRO A 129 -7.88 -39.59 -4.22
N ALA A 130 -7.27 -39.65 -3.03
CA ALA A 130 -7.96 -40.04 -1.80
C ALA A 130 -7.19 -39.58 -0.56
N ASN A 131 -7.60 -38.45 0.04
CA ASN A 131 -7.43 -38.24 1.49
C ASN A 131 -8.48 -37.23 2.01
N PRO A 132 -9.59 -37.69 2.62
CA PRO A 132 -10.58 -36.81 3.23
C PRO A 132 -10.41 -36.87 4.76
N ASN A 133 -9.52 -36.07 5.34
CA ASN A 133 -9.50 -35.81 6.78
C ASN A 133 -8.73 -34.53 7.10
N TYR A 134 -9.40 -33.38 6.92
CA TYR A 134 -9.04 -32.13 7.58
C TYR A 134 -10.35 -31.36 7.84
N VAL A 135 -10.91 -31.54 9.04
CA VAL A 135 -12.00 -30.71 9.56
C VAL A 135 -11.41 -29.90 10.70
N SER A 136 -11.11 -28.62 10.44
CA SER A 136 -10.75 -27.66 11.49
C SER A 136 -12.03 -27.21 12.19
N GLN A 137 -12.09 -27.39 13.50
CA GLN A 137 -13.15 -26.82 14.34
C GLN A 137 -13.02 -25.29 14.34
N GLN A 138 -13.91 -24.61 13.60
CA GLN A 138 -14.15 -23.18 13.79
C GLN A 138 -15.06 -23.00 15.01
N GLN A 139 -14.61 -22.21 15.98
CA GLN A 139 -15.45 -21.73 17.07
C GLN A 139 -16.57 -20.84 16.50
N ILE A 140 -17.81 -21.28 16.69
CA ILE A 140 -19.03 -20.60 16.24
C ILE A 140 -19.28 -19.42 17.19
N LEU A 141 -19.20 -18.19 16.67
CA LEU A 141 -19.66 -16.99 17.39
C LEU A 141 -21.20 -17.01 17.53
N PRO A 142 -21.76 -16.36 18.58
CA PRO A 142 -23.20 -16.36 18.83
C PRO A 142 -24.01 -15.80 17.63
N PRO A 143 -25.10 -16.46 17.21
CA PRO A 143 -25.90 -16.06 16.03
C PRO A 143 -26.46 -14.63 16.03
N GLN A 144 -26.45 -13.93 17.16
CA GLN A 144 -27.00 -12.56 17.27
C GLN A 144 -26.02 -11.46 16.86
N GLN A 145 -24.70 -11.66 16.97
CA GLN A 145 -23.71 -10.66 16.50
C GLN A 145 -23.50 -10.71 14.99
N ILE A 146 -23.64 -11.89 14.39
CA ILE A 146 -23.58 -12.10 12.93
C ILE A 146 -24.79 -11.44 12.22
N LYS A 147 -25.95 -11.38 12.88
CA LYS A 147 -27.17 -10.79 12.31
C LYS A 147 -27.13 -9.27 12.19
N HIS A 148 -26.37 -8.55 13.01
CA HIS A 148 -26.24 -7.09 12.88
C HIS A 148 -25.14 -6.69 11.87
N GLN A 149 -24.04 -7.46 11.75
CA GLN A 149 -23.01 -7.20 10.74
C GLN A 149 -23.44 -7.57 9.31
N LEU A 150 -24.37 -8.53 9.12
CA LEU A 150 -24.87 -8.90 7.79
C LEU A 150 -26.15 -8.15 7.36
N ARG A 151 -26.90 -7.54 8.31
CA ARG A 151 -28.14 -6.81 7.98
C ARG A 151 -27.91 -5.43 7.38
N ALA A 152 -26.70 -4.87 7.47
CA ALA A 152 -26.34 -3.66 6.72
C ALA A 152 -26.01 -3.94 5.23
N ASN A 153 -25.79 -5.21 4.84
CA ASN A 153 -25.34 -5.57 3.50
C ASN A 153 -26.45 -6.11 2.57
N THR A 154 -27.70 -6.21 3.04
CA THR A 154 -28.74 -6.99 2.33
C THR A 154 -29.70 -6.19 1.44
N GLU A 155 -29.68 -4.85 1.46
CA GLU A 155 -30.38 -4.01 0.46
C GLU A 155 -29.49 -3.59 -0.72
N HIS A 156 -28.30 -4.19 -0.85
CA HIS A 156 -27.22 -3.75 -1.76
C HIS A 156 -27.19 -4.44 -3.14
N ASN A 157 -28.24 -5.18 -3.52
CA ASN A 157 -28.24 -5.94 -4.78
C ASN A 157 -28.20 -5.05 -6.04
N GLY A 158 -28.72 -3.82 -5.97
CA GLY A 158 -28.60 -2.85 -7.07
C GLY A 158 -27.17 -2.37 -7.25
N ASP A 159 -26.47 -2.18 -6.14
CA ASP A 159 -25.14 -1.59 -6.11
C ASP A 159 -24.07 -2.59 -6.55
N THR A 160 -24.26 -3.89 -6.30
CA THR A 160 -23.29 -4.91 -6.75
C THR A 160 -23.12 -4.94 -8.28
N LYS A 161 -24.19 -4.72 -9.05
CA LYS A 161 -24.09 -4.65 -10.52
C LYS A 161 -23.38 -3.38 -10.97
N LEU A 162 -23.68 -2.24 -10.34
CA LEU A 162 -23.03 -0.96 -10.63
C LEU A 162 -21.55 -1.00 -10.27
N GLU A 163 -21.22 -1.53 -9.10
CA GLU A 163 -19.85 -1.74 -8.62
C GLU A 163 -19.08 -2.67 -9.57
N SER A 164 -19.68 -3.78 -9.99
CA SER A 164 -19.06 -4.72 -10.95
C SER A 164 -18.79 -4.04 -12.30
N ALA A 165 -19.74 -3.23 -12.80
CA ALA A 165 -19.55 -2.47 -14.03
C ALA A 165 -18.46 -1.39 -13.89
N ALA A 166 -18.41 -0.68 -12.76
CA ALA A 166 -17.37 0.28 -12.45
C ALA A 166 -15.98 -0.38 -12.34
N ALA A 167 -15.90 -1.55 -11.69
CA ALA A 167 -14.67 -2.34 -11.59
C ALA A 167 -14.16 -2.78 -12.97
N LEU A 168 -15.05 -3.26 -13.84
CA LEU A 168 -14.70 -3.60 -15.22
C LEU A 168 -14.21 -2.37 -16.01
N HIS A 169 -14.85 -1.22 -15.82
CA HIS A 169 -14.45 0.03 -16.46
C HIS A 169 -13.05 0.50 -16.01
N VAL A 170 -12.78 0.47 -14.69
CA VAL A 170 -11.46 0.78 -14.12
C VAL A 170 -10.41 -0.19 -14.64
N ALA A 171 -10.69 -1.50 -14.67
CA ALA A 171 -9.76 -2.50 -15.19
C ALA A 171 -9.42 -2.27 -16.67
N LYS A 172 -10.41 -1.89 -17.48
CA LYS A 172 -10.18 -1.52 -18.89
C LYS A 172 -9.25 -0.31 -19.02
N LEU A 173 -9.53 0.76 -18.26
CA LEU A 173 -8.71 1.98 -18.28
C LEU A 173 -7.30 1.74 -17.74
N ASP A 174 -7.13 0.92 -16.71
CA ASP A 174 -5.83 0.51 -16.18
C ASP A 174 -4.99 -0.18 -17.28
N GLU A 175 -5.58 -1.12 -18.03
CA GLU A 175 -4.87 -1.79 -19.12
C GLU A 175 -4.52 -0.83 -20.28
N GLU A 176 -5.39 0.14 -20.59
CA GLU A 176 -5.07 1.21 -21.55
C GLU A 176 -3.89 2.07 -21.08
N VAL A 177 -3.86 2.47 -19.80
CA VAL A 177 -2.76 3.24 -19.20
C VAL A 177 -1.45 2.45 -19.26
N ARG A 178 -1.49 1.15 -18.90
CA ARG A 178 -0.31 0.28 -18.98
C ARG A 178 0.17 0.09 -20.41
N ALA A 179 -0.75 -0.07 -21.36
CA ALA A 179 -0.41 -0.17 -22.77
C ALA A 179 0.31 1.09 -23.26
N LEU A 180 -0.17 2.27 -22.86
CA LEU A 180 0.50 3.53 -23.17
C LEU A 180 1.87 3.64 -22.49
N LYS A 181 1.99 3.30 -21.20
CA LYS A 181 3.28 3.32 -20.46
C LYS A 181 4.33 2.41 -21.12
N ARG A 182 3.92 1.25 -21.64
CA ARG A 182 4.82 0.32 -22.37
C ARG A 182 5.45 0.92 -23.62
N THR A 183 4.90 2.00 -24.18
CA THR A 183 5.50 2.71 -25.32
C THR A 183 6.74 3.53 -24.95
N GLY A 184 7.03 3.70 -23.66
CA GLY A 184 8.14 4.52 -23.16
C GLY A 184 7.81 6.01 -23.02
N ILE A 185 6.55 6.39 -23.25
CA ILE A 185 6.05 7.75 -22.99
C ILE A 185 6.20 8.12 -21.50
N ILE A 186 6.59 9.37 -21.23
CA ILE A 186 6.61 9.96 -19.89
C ILE A 186 5.17 10.33 -19.51
N MET A 187 4.59 9.54 -18.59
CA MET A 187 3.17 9.62 -18.23
C MET A 187 2.80 10.96 -17.58
N GLU A 188 3.76 11.60 -16.93
CA GLU A 188 3.60 12.84 -16.17
C GLU A 188 3.57 14.09 -17.05
N THR A 189 4.00 14.01 -18.32
CA THR A 189 4.11 15.17 -19.22
C THR A 189 3.40 15.02 -20.55
N ASP A 190 3.17 13.79 -21.00
CA ASP A 190 2.51 13.56 -22.29
C ASP A 190 1.00 13.87 -22.22
N PRO A 191 0.45 14.72 -23.12
CA PRO A 191 -0.95 15.11 -23.04
C PRO A 191 -1.94 13.95 -23.10
N LYS A 192 -1.67 12.92 -23.90
CA LYS A 192 -2.54 11.75 -24.03
C LYS A 192 -2.48 10.90 -22.76
N ALA A 193 -1.28 10.74 -22.18
CA ALA A 193 -1.11 10.05 -20.90
C ALA A 193 -1.81 10.77 -19.76
N LEU A 194 -1.72 12.10 -19.69
CA LEU A 194 -2.42 12.93 -18.71
C LEU A 194 -3.95 12.81 -18.83
N GLU A 195 -4.47 12.83 -20.06
CA GLU A 195 -5.91 12.65 -20.28
C GLU A 195 -6.38 11.26 -19.83
N LEU A 196 -5.63 10.22 -20.19
CA LEU A 196 -5.98 8.83 -19.90
C LEU A 196 -5.86 8.50 -18.40
N THR A 197 -4.80 8.96 -17.73
CA THR A 197 -4.66 8.81 -16.28
C THR A 197 -5.74 9.59 -15.54
N ALA A 198 -6.15 10.78 -16.00
CA ALA A 198 -7.28 11.51 -15.42
C ALA A 198 -8.62 10.77 -15.60
N LYS A 199 -8.84 10.07 -16.73
CA LYS A 199 -10.00 9.19 -16.92
C LYS A 199 -9.99 8.03 -15.92
N LEU A 200 -8.85 7.35 -15.76
CA LEU A 200 -8.68 6.30 -14.78
C LEU A 200 -8.96 6.81 -13.36
N GLN A 201 -8.36 7.92 -12.95
CA GLN A 201 -8.58 8.55 -11.64
C GLN A 201 -10.06 8.85 -11.35
N ARG A 202 -10.79 9.37 -12.34
CA ARG A 202 -12.24 9.62 -12.20
C ARG A 202 -13.02 8.32 -12.02
N ALA A 203 -12.78 7.32 -12.87
CA ALA A 203 -13.45 6.03 -12.77
C ALA A 203 -13.15 5.34 -11.43
N THR A 204 -11.91 5.42 -10.95
CA THR A 204 -11.50 4.85 -9.67
C THR A 204 -12.20 5.52 -8.48
N ARG A 205 -12.39 6.85 -8.49
CA ARG A 205 -13.19 7.52 -7.44
C ARG A 205 -14.61 6.97 -7.36
N GLU A 206 -15.27 6.80 -8.49
CA GLU A 206 -16.63 6.26 -8.52
C GLU A 206 -16.68 4.82 -8.02
N LEU A 207 -15.69 3.99 -8.38
CA LEU A 207 -15.56 2.64 -7.84
C LEU A 207 -15.33 2.63 -6.32
N ILE A 208 -14.49 3.52 -5.79
CA ILE A 208 -14.27 3.65 -4.35
C ILE A 208 -15.59 3.95 -3.64
N LYS A 209 -16.37 4.91 -4.14
CA LYS A 209 -17.66 5.28 -3.55
C LYS A 209 -18.63 4.09 -3.50
N LEU A 210 -18.75 3.36 -4.61
CA LEU A 210 -19.64 2.20 -4.71
C LEU A 210 -19.23 1.08 -3.76
N ARG A 211 -17.91 0.87 -3.57
CA ARG A 211 -17.38 -0.27 -2.80
C ARG A 211 -17.21 0.01 -1.30
N TYR A 212 -16.78 1.22 -0.97
CA TYR A 212 -16.36 1.59 0.39
C TYR A 212 -17.24 2.67 1.02
N GLY A 213 -18.26 3.14 0.31
CA GLY A 213 -19.11 4.24 0.72
C GLY A 213 -18.59 5.60 0.25
N GLU A 214 -19.50 6.56 0.19
CA GLU A 214 -19.19 7.94 -0.15
C GLU A 214 -18.64 8.67 1.08
N ILE A 215 -17.46 9.27 0.94
CA ILE A 215 -16.97 10.25 1.91
C ILE A 215 -17.61 11.58 1.53
N THR A 216 -18.53 12.06 2.37
CA THR A 216 -19.11 13.39 2.18
C THR A 216 -18.05 14.44 2.52
N PHE A 217 -18.04 15.53 1.74
CA PHE A 217 -17.09 16.63 1.90
C PHE A 217 -17.13 17.29 3.27
N ASP A 218 -18.25 17.15 3.98
CA ASP A 218 -18.47 17.76 5.29
C ASP A 218 -17.53 17.19 6.37
N HIS A 219 -16.98 15.98 6.16
CA HIS A 219 -16.13 15.35 7.18
C HIS A 219 -14.66 15.73 7.10
N ASN A 220 -14.15 16.29 6.00
CA ASN A 220 -12.69 16.42 5.75
C ASN A 220 -11.90 15.12 6.08
N ALA A 221 -12.57 14.00 6.22
CA ALA A 221 -12.04 12.78 6.81
C ALA A 221 -11.75 11.80 5.69
N ASN A 222 -10.54 11.27 5.68
CA ASN A 222 -10.16 10.26 4.70
C ASN A 222 -10.39 8.87 5.27
N PHE A 223 -10.41 7.85 4.40
CA PHE A 223 -10.35 6.46 4.81
C PHE A 223 -9.15 6.22 5.73
N ARG A 224 -9.28 5.28 6.68
CA ARG A 224 -8.17 4.82 7.50
C ARG A 224 -7.94 3.33 7.32
N VAL A 225 -6.69 2.90 7.44
CA VAL A 225 -6.30 1.49 7.51
C VAL A 225 -5.51 1.28 8.79
N ARG A 226 -6.03 0.47 9.70
CA ARG A 226 -5.31 0.04 10.90
C ARG A 226 -4.63 -1.29 10.62
N MET A 227 -3.32 -1.32 10.84
CA MET A 227 -2.50 -2.52 10.77
C MET A 227 -2.25 -3.04 12.19
N GLU A 228 -2.59 -4.30 12.44
CA GLU A 228 -2.18 -4.97 13.67
C GLU A 228 -0.89 -5.74 13.45
N LEU A 229 0.05 -5.52 14.35
CA LEU A 229 1.42 -5.98 14.25
C LEU A 229 1.73 -7.04 15.32
N GLU A 230 2.62 -7.97 14.96
CA GLU A 230 3.21 -8.92 15.89
C GLU A 230 4.75 -8.79 15.86
N PHE A 231 5.27 -8.20 16.91
CA PHE A 231 6.69 -8.14 17.24
C PHE A 231 7.17 -9.54 17.64
N GLN A 232 8.41 -9.87 17.28
CA GLN A 232 9.03 -11.15 17.59
C GLN A 232 9.91 -11.01 18.84
N GLU A 233 10.22 -12.12 19.51
CA GLU A 233 11.07 -12.15 20.72
C GLU A 233 12.47 -11.53 20.52
N THR A 234 12.90 -11.41 19.27
CA THR A 234 14.19 -10.79 18.91
C THR A 234 14.19 -9.26 19.02
N ILE A 235 13.03 -8.62 19.23
CA ILE A 235 12.92 -7.18 19.40
C ILE A 235 13.43 -6.78 20.79
N PRO A 236 14.35 -5.78 20.92
CA PRO A 236 15.02 -5.50 22.18
C PRO A 236 14.14 -5.24 23.41
N ASP A 237 12.93 -4.70 23.21
CA ASP A 237 11.96 -4.39 24.26
C ASP A 237 10.79 -5.37 24.33
N PHE A 238 10.93 -6.57 23.75
CA PHE A 238 9.85 -7.56 23.67
C PHE A 238 9.29 -7.97 25.03
N GLU A 239 10.14 -8.26 26.02
CA GLU A 239 9.71 -8.65 27.37
C GLU A 239 8.93 -7.53 28.09
N GLU A 240 9.24 -6.27 27.81
CA GLU A 240 8.61 -5.11 28.46
C GLU A 240 7.29 -4.74 27.79
N LYS A 241 7.27 -4.65 26.46
CA LYS A 241 6.13 -4.14 25.68
C LYS A 241 5.26 -5.24 25.07
N GLY A 242 5.66 -6.50 25.21
CA GLY A 242 4.97 -7.65 24.67
C GLY A 242 5.01 -7.72 23.14
N LYS A 243 4.27 -8.68 22.58
CA LYS A 243 4.29 -8.99 21.15
C LYS A 243 3.39 -8.10 20.28
N ASP A 244 2.41 -7.43 20.86
CA ASP A 244 1.35 -6.76 20.09
C ASP A 244 1.68 -5.27 19.86
N GLY A 245 1.17 -4.73 18.75
CA GLY A 245 1.13 -3.28 18.50
C GLY A 245 0.27 -2.95 17.29
N SER A 246 0.05 -1.67 17.04
CA SER A 246 -0.77 -1.23 15.91
C SER A 246 -0.32 0.10 15.34
N VAL A 247 -0.49 0.27 14.04
CA VAL A 247 -0.29 1.55 13.34
C VAL A 247 -1.56 1.87 12.57
N THR A 248 -2.05 3.10 12.66
CA THR A 248 -3.19 3.58 11.87
C THR A 248 -2.72 4.56 10.82
N ILE A 249 -3.02 4.27 9.56
CA ILE A 249 -2.71 5.11 8.40
C ILE A 249 -4.00 5.81 7.98
N GLU A 250 -3.99 7.13 7.96
CA GLU A 250 -5.00 7.92 7.25
C GLU A 250 -4.59 8.04 5.78
N LEU A 251 -5.44 7.53 4.90
CA LEU A 251 -5.18 7.54 3.47
C LEU A 251 -5.27 8.96 2.94
N ALA A 252 -4.57 9.25 1.85
CA ALA A 252 -4.66 10.56 1.23
C ALA A 252 -6.08 10.81 0.67
N PRO A 253 -6.46 12.08 0.44
CA PRO A 253 -7.74 12.39 -0.19
C PRO A 253 -7.87 11.74 -1.57
N ILE A 254 -8.99 11.04 -1.81
CA ILE A 254 -9.30 10.43 -3.12
C ILE A 254 -9.49 11.47 -4.24
N GLY A 255 -9.70 12.73 -3.88
CA GLY A 255 -9.66 13.85 -4.83
C GLY A 255 -8.27 14.07 -5.44
N LEU A 256 -7.21 13.76 -4.68
CA LEU A 256 -5.82 13.99 -5.07
C LEU A 256 -5.21 12.77 -5.78
N ILE A 257 -5.29 11.59 -5.15
CA ILE A 257 -4.58 10.37 -5.57
C ILE A 257 -5.44 9.08 -5.43
N PRO A 258 -6.59 9.01 -6.13
CA PRO A 258 -7.55 7.91 -5.93
C PRO A 258 -7.02 6.53 -6.30
N CYS A 259 -6.10 6.40 -7.27
CA CYS A 259 -5.62 5.10 -7.71
C CYS A 259 -4.75 4.44 -6.64
N SER A 260 -3.86 5.21 -6.02
CA SER A 260 -3.00 4.75 -4.91
C SER A 260 -3.83 4.37 -3.70
N VAL A 261 -4.81 5.19 -3.34
CA VAL A 261 -5.72 4.93 -2.22
C VAL A 261 -6.52 3.66 -2.47
N TYR A 262 -7.15 3.54 -3.65
CA TYR A 262 -7.91 2.35 -4.02
C TYR A 262 -7.06 1.07 -3.99
N ASN A 263 -5.87 1.12 -4.57
CA ASN A 263 -4.97 -0.03 -4.60
C ASN A 263 -4.58 -0.48 -3.17
N PHE A 264 -4.42 0.46 -2.23
CA PHE A 264 -4.08 0.12 -0.85
C PHE A 264 -5.29 -0.42 -0.07
N LEU A 265 -6.49 0.13 -0.32
CA LEU A 265 -7.74 -0.42 0.20
C LEU A 265 -7.96 -1.85 -0.29
N GLU A 266 -7.63 -2.17 -1.54
CA GLU A 266 -7.73 -3.53 -2.08
C GLU A 266 -6.68 -4.48 -1.49
N ILE A 267 -5.46 -4.00 -1.24
CA ILE A 267 -4.42 -4.74 -0.49
C ILE A 267 -4.95 -5.08 0.91
N ALA A 268 -5.49 -4.10 1.63
CA ALA A 268 -6.05 -4.30 2.97
C ALA A 268 -7.26 -5.25 2.95
N ARG A 269 -8.15 -5.10 1.96
CA ARG A 269 -9.35 -5.92 1.80
C ARG A 269 -9.03 -7.39 1.49
N THR A 270 -7.96 -7.62 0.73
CA THR A 270 -7.55 -8.97 0.30
C THR A 270 -6.28 -9.44 0.99
N TRP A 271 -5.95 -8.83 2.14
CA TRP A 271 -4.74 -9.14 2.89
C TRP A 271 -4.73 -10.60 3.30
N LYS A 272 -3.60 -11.26 3.03
CA LYS A 272 -3.29 -12.62 3.50
C LYS A 272 -2.21 -12.49 4.56
N SER A 273 -0.98 -12.17 4.15
CA SER A 273 0.16 -12.03 5.04
C SER A 273 1.13 -10.95 4.60
N GLY A 274 2.08 -10.60 5.46
CA GLY A 274 3.14 -9.65 5.16
C GLY A 274 3.87 -9.23 6.42
N ALA A 275 4.95 -8.49 6.23
CA ALA A 275 5.82 -8.09 7.33
C ALA A 275 6.71 -6.93 6.92
N PHE A 276 7.14 -6.14 7.91
CA PHE A 276 8.28 -5.26 7.76
C PHE A 276 9.54 -6.13 7.67
N HIS A 277 10.16 -6.12 6.50
CA HIS A 277 11.30 -6.98 6.17
C HIS A 277 12.54 -6.18 5.76
N ARG A 278 12.41 -4.85 5.66
CA ARG A 278 13.52 -3.94 5.40
C ARG A 278 13.55 -2.80 6.40
N ASN A 279 14.70 -2.62 7.04
CA ASN A 279 14.98 -1.55 7.98
C ASN A 279 16.04 -0.60 7.42
N ALA A 280 15.65 0.32 6.54
CA ALA A 280 16.58 1.30 5.96
C ALA A 280 16.64 2.57 6.81
N ALA A 281 17.73 3.34 6.67
CA ALA A 281 17.93 4.57 7.44
C ALA A 281 16.83 5.65 7.23
N HIS A 282 16.06 5.56 6.15
CA HIS A 282 15.06 6.57 5.79
C HIS A 282 13.63 6.03 5.64
N VAL A 283 13.46 4.71 5.57
CA VAL A 283 12.16 4.05 5.41
C VAL A 283 12.12 2.66 6.07
N LEU A 284 10.94 2.26 6.51
CA LEU A 284 10.62 0.88 6.89
C LEU A 284 9.76 0.26 5.79
N GLN A 285 10.24 -0.77 5.09
CA GLN A 285 9.51 -1.39 3.97
C GLN A 285 8.80 -2.67 4.42
N ALA A 286 7.52 -2.76 4.07
CA ALA A 286 6.68 -3.92 4.26
C ALA A 286 6.49 -4.68 2.95
N MET A 287 6.60 -6.00 3.02
CA MET A 287 6.10 -6.87 1.96
C MET A 287 4.62 -7.14 2.17
N SER A 288 3.88 -7.27 1.07
CA SER A 288 2.45 -7.55 1.08
C SER A 288 2.13 -8.77 0.23
N HIS A 289 1.43 -9.74 0.80
CA HIS A 289 0.77 -10.82 0.09
C HIS A 289 -0.74 -10.60 0.17
N SER A 290 -1.33 -10.27 -0.97
CA SER A 290 -2.77 -10.05 -1.13
C SER A 290 -3.20 -10.55 -2.51
N ASP A 291 -4.46 -10.33 -2.91
CA ASP A 291 -4.88 -10.58 -4.30
C ASP A 291 -4.39 -9.49 -5.27
N VAL A 292 -3.94 -8.35 -4.74
CA VAL A 292 -3.31 -7.27 -5.52
C VAL A 292 -1.85 -7.62 -5.76
N THR A 293 -1.57 -8.14 -6.96
CA THR A 293 -0.22 -8.57 -7.38
C THR A 293 0.42 -7.65 -8.41
N LYS A 294 -0.36 -6.79 -9.06
CA LYS A 294 0.14 -5.84 -10.06
C LYS A 294 0.68 -4.59 -9.36
N SER A 295 1.78 -4.06 -9.89
CA SER A 295 2.24 -2.71 -9.56
C SER A 295 1.30 -1.65 -10.12
N MET A 296 1.40 -0.41 -9.64
CA MET A 296 0.61 0.73 -10.07
C MET A 296 0.73 0.97 -11.60
N PRO A 297 -0.37 1.32 -12.29
CA PRO A 297 -0.35 1.55 -13.73
C PRO A 297 0.49 2.78 -14.13
N PHE A 298 0.59 3.77 -13.25
CA PHE A 298 1.45 4.95 -13.35
C PHE A 298 1.84 5.41 -11.94
N GLN A 299 2.80 6.34 -11.81
CA GLN A 299 3.16 6.88 -10.51
C GLN A 299 2.23 8.03 -10.16
N GLU A 300 1.35 7.81 -9.21
CA GLU A 300 0.35 8.80 -8.83
C GLU A 300 0.90 9.64 -7.67
N TYR A 301 1.27 10.88 -7.99
CA TYR A 301 1.90 11.82 -7.08
C TYR A 301 1.26 13.22 -7.20
N ARG A 302 1.28 13.95 -6.08
CA ARG A 302 0.79 15.34 -5.95
C ARG A 302 1.73 16.11 -5.03
N GLU A 303 2.11 17.32 -5.42
CA GLU A 303 3.03 18.17 -4.64
C GLU A 303 2.41 18.60 -3.29
N GLU A 304 1.08 18.67 -3.23
CA GLU A 304 0.30 18.98 -2.04
C GLU A 304 0.38 17.86 -0.99
N TYR A 305 0.79 16.65 -1.40
CA TYR A 305 0.95 15.49 -0.53
C TYR A 305 2.32 14.84 -0.76
N PRO A 306 3.42 15.48 -0.32
CA PRO A 306 4.78 15.00 -0.58
C PRO A 306 5.24 13.93 0.42
N HIS A 307 6.35 13.24 0.12
CA HIS A 307 6.93 12.17 0.96
C HIS A 307 7.63 12.70 2.23
N LYS A 308 6.87 13.20 3.20
CA LYS A 308 7.38 13.68 4.51
C LYS A 308 7.60 12.54 5.50
N LYS A 309 8.19 12.86 6.67
CA LYS A 309 8.21 11.92 7.81
C LYS A 309 6.77 11.51 8.17
N GLY A 310 6.56 10.21 8.37
CA GLY A 310 5.25 9.63 8.69
C GLY A 310 4.39 9.30 7.47
N THR A 311 4.77 9.71 6.26
CA THR A 311 4.00 9.33 5.06
C THR A 311 4.26 7.87 4.69
N VAL A 312 3.26 7.27 4.05
CA VAL A 312 3.30 5.91 3.53
C VAL A 312 3.31 5.98 2.01
N GLY A 313 4.26 5.29 1.37
CA GLY A 313 4.39 5.23 -0.08
C GLY A 313 4.52 3.80 -0.56
N TYR A 314 4.27 3.57 -1.85
CA TYR A 314 4.56 2.30 -2.48
C TYR A 314 6.05 2.17 -2.80
N ALA A 315 6.61 0.98 -2.58
CA ALA A 315 7.99 0.69 -2.91
C ALA A 315 8.16 0.35 -4.40
N GLY A 316 9.30 0.74 -4.97
CA GLY A 316 9.70 0.37 -6.32
C GLY A 316 9.14 1.25 -7.44
N ARG A 317 9.66 1.05 -8.66
CA ARG A 317 9.19 1.73 -9.89
C ARG A 317 9.14 0.70 -11.02
N PRO A 318 7.95 0.24 -11.47
CA PRO A 318 6.61 0.67 -11.04
C PRO A 318 6.29 0.34 -9.57
N SER A 319 5.58 1.25 -8.89
CA SER A 319 5.24 1.19 -7.46
C SER A 319 4.36 -0.01 -7.09
N GLY A 320 4.62 -0.68 -5.96
CA GLY A 320 3.71 -1.66 -5.33
C GLY A 320 3.85 -3.11 -5.82
N PRO A 321 3.21 -4.09 -5.13
CA PRO A 321 2.28 -3.91 -3.99
C PRO A 321 2.96 -3.69 -2.65
N GLU A 322 4.28 -3.86 -2.55
CA GLU A 322 5.05 -3.52 -1.36
C GLU A 322 4.97 -2.02 -1.06
N PHE A 323 5.02 -1.66 0.21
CA PHE A 323 4.90 -0.28 0.67
C PHE A 323 5.91 0.02 1.77
N TYR A 324 6.06 1.30 2.12
CA TYR A 324 6.97 1.72 3.18
C TYR A 324 6.38 2.85 4.01
N ILE A 325 6.88 3.00 5.24
CA ILE A 325 6.68 4.16 6.09
C ILE A 325 7.97 5.00 6.07
N SER A 326 7.85 6.28 5.72
CA SER A 326 8.94 7.25 5.82
C SER A 326 9.23 7.60 7.27
N ILE A 327 10.46 7.40 7.73
CA ILE A 327 10.89 7.77 9.10
C ILE A 327 11.60 9.13 9.16
N GLN A 328 11.79 9.77 8.01
CA GLN A 328 12.30 11.13 7.83
C GLN A 328 11.64 11.79 6.61
N ASP A 329 11.92 13.07 6.35
CA ASP A 329 11.50 13.72 5.10
C ASP A 329 12.26 13.13 3.90
N ASN A 330 11.52 12.50 3.01
CA ASN A 330 11.99 11.85 1.80
C ASN A 330 11.44 12.51 0.53
N THR A 331 10.98 13.76 0.61
CA THR A 331 10.42 14.48 -0.55
C THR A 331 11.40 14.49 -1.72
N GLN A 332 12.69 14.64 -1.46
CA GLN A 332 13.73 14.61 -2.49
C GLN A 332 14.14 13.18 -2.89
N ASN A 333 14.00 12.19 -2.01
CA ASN A 333 14.45 10.81 -2.23
C ASN A 333 13.40 9.95 -2.95
N HIS A 334 12.12 10.28 -2.77
CA HIS A 334 10.97 9.54 -3.29
C HIS A 334 10.00 10.40 -4.11
N GLY A 335 10.20 11.72 -4.15
CA GLY A 335 9.45 12.61 -5.04
C GLY A 335 9.94 12.61 -6.50
N PRO A 336 9.41 13.53 -7.32
CA PRO A 336 9.75 13.63 -8.74
C PRO A 336 11.26 13.72 -8.99
N GLY A 337 11.76 12.84 -9.86
CA GLY A 337 13.15 12.87 -10.34
C GLY A 337 14.19 12.22 -9.43
N SER A 338 13.76 11.56 -8.35
CA SER A 338 14.67 11.09 -7.31
C SER A 338 15.49 9.83 -7.64
N GLN A 339 14.96 8.90 -8.46
CA GLN A 339 15.62 7.60 -8.70
C GLN A 339 15.97 7.32 -10.18
N GLN A 340 15.38 8.03 -11.13
CA GLN A 340 15.57 7.75 -12.56
C GLN A 340 16.08 8.95 -13.35
N LYS A 341 17.29 8.82 -13.91
CA LYS A 341 17.85 9.85 -14.81
C LYS A 341 17.03 10.06 -16.08
N LYS A 342 16.30 9.03 -16.53
CA LYS A 342 15.55 9.06 -17.80
C LYS A 342 14.18 9.74 -17.67
N ASN A 343 13.53 9.65 -16.51
CA ASN A 343 12.26 10.31 -16.24
C ASN A 343 12.41 11.21 -14.99
N PRO A 344 12.67 12.52 -15.17
CA PRO A 344 12.85 13.45 -14.06
C PRO A 344 11.54 13.80 -13.34
N TYR A 345 10.40 13.28 -13.80
CA TYR A 345 9.09 13.53 -13.20
C TYR A 345 8.60 12.33 -12.39
N GLU A 346 9.19 11.16 -12.57
CA GLU A 346 8.74 9.95 -11.89
C GLU A 346 9.02 10.03 -10.39
N ALA A 347 7.98 9.85 -9.58
CA ALA A 347 8.01 9.77 -8.13
C ALA A 347 7.56 8.37 -7.68
N ASP A 348 7.75 8.03 -6.41
CA ASP A 348 7.04 6.90 -5.81
C ASP A 348 5.58 7.33 -5.55
N SER A 349 4.63 6.43 -5.78
CA SER A 349 3.22 6.70 -5.47
C SER A 349 3.04 6.83 -3.95
N ILE A 350 2.34 7.86 -3.51
CA ILE A 350 2.01 8.06 -2.08
C ILE A 350 0.64 7.48 -1.74
N ILE A 351 0.48 6.97 -0.52
CA ILE A 351 -0.72 6.27 -0.04
C ILE A 351 -1.46 7.12 1.00
N GLY A 352 -0.74 7.63 1.99
CA GLY A 352 -1.32 8.28 3.16
C GLY A 352 -0.28 8.70 4.19
N THR A 353 -0.72 8.93 5.42
CA THR A 353 0.11 9.33 6.56
C THR A 353 -0.25 8.51 7.80
N VAL A 354 0.76 8.10 8.57
CA VAL A 354 0.57 7.48 9.87
C VAL A 354 0.01 8.52 10.84
N VAL A 355 -1.19 8.27 11.38
CA VAL A 355 -1.87 9.14 12.35
C VAL A 355 -1.86 8.57 13.77
N GLU A 356 -1.64 7.26 13.92
CA GLU A 356 -1.43 6.61 15.22
C GLU A 356 -0.26 5.63 15.14
N GLY A 357 0.56 5.57 16.19
CA GLY A 357 1.72 4.68 16.26
C GLY A 357 3.03 5.31 15.77
N MET A 358 3.04 6.58 15.32
CA MET A 358 4.24 7.22 14.77
C MET A 358 5.33 7.49 15.82
N ASP A 359 4.93 7.74 17.07
CA ASP A 359 5.86 8.16 18.14
C ASP A 359 6.36 7.01 19.01
N ASP A 360 5.68 5.86 18.99
CA ASP A 360 5.96 4.71 19.86
C ASP A 360 6.13 3.39 19.09
N VAL A 361 5.21 3.07 18.16
CA VAL A 361 5.22 1.80 17.43
C VAL A 361 6.20 1.83 16.24
N VAL A 362 6.21 2.88 15.44
CA VAL A 362 7.12 3.03 14.29
C VAL A 362 8.61 3.03 14.72
N PRO A 363 9.02 3.77 15.76
CA PRO A 363 10.38 3.67 16.30
C PRO A 363 10.70 2.27 16.80
N ARG A 364 9.72 1.57 17.42
CA ARG A 364 9.89 0.18 17.84
C ARG A 364 10.14 -0.76 16.66
N ILE A 365 9.41 -0.61 15.55
CA ILE A 365 9.69 -1.36 14.31
C ILE A 365 11.12 -1.07 13.81
N HIS A 366 11.60 0.17 13.93
CA HIS A 366 12.97 0.54 13.55
C HIS A 366 14.06 -0.11 14.42
N THR A 367 13.71 -0.75 15.54
CA THR A 367 14.64 -1.55 16.37
C THR A 367 14.79 -3.00 15.90
N MET A 368 14.10 -3.42 14.83
CA MET A 368 14.28 -4.74 14.22
C MET A 368 15.77 -5.05 14.02
N PRO A 369 16.28 -6.22 14.49
CA PRO A 369 17.70 -6.52 14.38
C PRO A 369 18.15 -6.66 12.92
N GLY A 370 19.05 -5.78 12.49
CA GLY A 370 19.60 -5.74 11.13
C GLY A 370 19.31 -4.41 10.44
N ASN A 371 20.04 -4.16 9.35
CA ASN A 371 19.90 -2.98 8.52
C ASN A 371 19.59 -3.41 7.08
N GLU A 372 18.91 -2.55 6.33
CA GLU A 372 18.43 -2.84 4.98
C GLU A 372 17.55 -4.10 4.98
N PHE A 373 17.74 -5.02 4.03
CA PHE A 373 16.93 -6.23 3.93
C PHE A 373 17.32 -7.25 5.00
N ILE A 374 16.35 -7.65 5.80
CA ILE A 374 16.50 -8.62 6.88
C ILE A 374 16.13 -9.99 6.31
N GLY A 375 17.10 -10.89 6.17
CA GLY A 375 16.85 -12.24 5.62
C GLY A 375 16.24 -13.24 6.61
N ASP A 376 16.40 -12.98 7.90
CA ASP A 376 15.91 -13.85 8.98
C ASP A 376 14.51 -13.42 9.42
N LYS A 377 13.53 -14.27 9.12
CA LYS A 377 12.10 -13.98 9.37
C LYS A 377 11.75 -13.84 10.85
N ASN A 378 12.55 -14.41 11.75
CA ASN A 378 12.34 -14.29 13.20
C ASN A 378 12.67 -12.88 13.72
N LYS A 379 13.21 -12.01 12.85
CA LYS A 379 13.53 -10.60 13.14
C LYS A 379 12.56 -9.62 12.49
N TRP A 380 11.58 -10.11 11.74
CA TRP A 380 10.60 -9.26 11.08
C TRP A 380 9.53 -8.82 12.08
N VAL A 381 8.85 -7.71 11.78
CA VAL A 381 7.58 -7.39 12.45
C VAL A 381 6.45 -7.80 11.52
N LEU A 382 5.65 -8.78 11.94
CA LEU A 382 4.59 -9.33 11.11
C LEU A 382 3.37 -8.40 11.13
N ILE A 383 2.66 -8.32 10.01
CA ILE A 383 1.36 -7.64 9.93
C ILE A 383 0.28 -8.73 9.95
N LYS A 384 -0.38 -8.88 11.10
CA LYS A 384 -1.34 -9.96 11.37
C LYS A 384 -2.66 -9.76 10.64
N ARG A 385 -3.11 -8.51 10.54
CA ARG A 385 -4.32 -8.14 9.82
C ARG A 385 -4.35 -6.67 9.47
N MET A 386 -5.15 -6.33 8.48
CA MET A 386 -5.52 -4.96 8.13
C MET A 386 -7.02 -4.75 8.31
N ILE A 387 -7.38 -3.57 8.82
CA ILE A 387 -8.75 -3.18 9.10
C ILE A 387 -9.03 -1.87 8.38
N ILE A 388 -10.04 -1.85 7.51
CA ILE A 388 -10.51 -0.66 6.80
C ILE A 388 -11.52 0.04 7.69
N LEU A 389 -11.24 1.29 7.99
CA LEU A 389 -12.06 2.19 8.79
C LEU A 389 -12.61 3.29 7.87
N VAL A 390 -13.91 3.54 7.96
CA VAL A 390 -14.60 4.57 7.17
C VAL A 390 -15.18 5.64 8.08
N PRO A 391 -15.17 6.92 7.70
CA PRO A 391 -15.83 7.98 8.46
C PRO A 391 -17.32 7.70 8.66
N SER A 392 -17.86 8.00 9.83
CA SER A 392 -19.28 7.85 10.15
C SER A 392 -19.72 8.78 11.28
N ASP A 393 -20.92 9.37 11.14
CA ASP A 393 -21.61 10.09 12.22
C ASP A 393 -22.54 9.18 13.04
N GLY A 394 -22.58 7.89 12.70
CA GLY A 394 -23.46 6.93 13.38
C GLY A 394 -23.06 6.74 14.85
N PRO A 395 -23.99 6.29 15.71
CA PRO A 395 -23.70 6.00 17.11
C PRO A 395 -22.69 4.84 17.30
N GLU A 396 -22.41 4.08 16.24
CA GLU A 396 -21.41 3.00 16.18
C GLU A 396 -19.99 3.53 15.93
N ALA A 397 -19.85 4.81 15.54
CA ALA A 397 -18.55 5.41 15.30
C ALA A 397 -17.72 5.44 16.60
N ASP A 398 -16.43 5.16 16.47
CA ASP A 398 -15.50 5.31 17.56
C ASP A 398 -15.33 6.79 17.95
N LYS A 399 -14.51 7.04 18.98
CA LYS A 399 -14.23 8.38 19.49
C LYS A 399 -13.65 9.33 18.43
N ASP A 400 -13.12 8.80 17.33
CA ASP A 400 -12.48 9.56 16.25
C ASP A 400 -13.40 9.69 15.03
N GLY A 401 -14.65 9.21 15.11
CA GLY A 401 -15.65 9.31 14.05
C GLY A 401 -15.52 8.24 12.98
N TYR A 402 -14.99 7.06 13.30
CA TYR A 402 -14.79 5.96 12.35
C TYR A 402 -15.55 4.70 12.75
N ILE A 403 -16.05 3.96 11.75
CA ILE A 403 -16.55 2.60 11.90
C ILE A 403 -15.68 1.61 11.14
N GLU A 404 -15.61 0.38 11.64
CA GLU A 404 -14.98 -0.72 10.93
C GLU A 404 -15.88 -1.21 9.78
N LEU A 405 -15.40 -1.05 8.55
CA LEU A 405 -16.10 -1.55 7.36
C LEU A 405 -15.66 -2.97 7.00
N PHE A 406 -14.35 -3.23 7.06
CA PHE A 406 -13.78 -4.50 6.65
C PHE A 406 -12.59 -4.89 7.53
N ARG A 407 -12.47 -6.18 7.80
CA ARG A 407 -11.35 -6.78 8.53
C ARG A 407 -10.84 -8.00 7.77
N SER A 408 -9.55 -8.00 7.43
CA SER A 408 -8.94 -9.18 6.81
C SER A 408 -8.96 -10.38 7.77
N PRO A 409 -8.92 -11.63 7.26
CA PRO A 409 -8.71 -12.80 8.10
C PRO A 409 -7.47 -12.64 8.99
N LYS A 410 -7.52 -13.26 10.17
CA LYS A 410 -6.34 -13.38 11.03
C LYS A 410 -5.61 -14.66 10.64
N ASP A 411 -4.40 -14.51 10.11
CA ASP A 411 -3.49 -15.62 9.80
C ASP A 411 -2.93 -16.28 11.08
#